data_AF-A0A533RV08-F1
#
_entry.id   AF-A0A533RV08-F1
#
_cell.length_a   1.000
_cell.length_b   1.000
_cell.length_c   1.000
_cell.angle_alpha   90.00
_cell.angle_beta   90.00
_cell.angle_gamma   90.00
#
_symmetry.space_group_name_H-M   'P 1'
#
loop_
_entity.id
_entity.type
_entity.pdbx_description
1 polymer ?
#
loop_
_entity_poly.entity_id
_entity_poly.type
_entity_poly.pdbx_seq_one_letter_code
_entity_poly.pdbx_strand_id
1 'polypeptide(L)' 'MSGAERAASAPFHLLAKPTGSACNLACDYCFFLGKSALYPGERQRMSEDTLRAYLRELFAAHPDGEVPVAFQGGEPT' A
#
# COMPACT_ATOMS: atom_id res chain seq x y z
N MET A 1 0.57 6.89 34.71
CA MET A 1 -0.34 7.64 33.82
C MET A 1 -1.02 6.62 32.92
N SER A 2 -2.35 6.66 32.92
CA SER A 2 -3.31 5.68 32.40
C SER A 2 -2.93 5.08 31.04
N GLY A 3 -2.62 3.77 31.03
CA GLY A 3 -2.60 2.96 29.81
C GLY A 3 -4.03 2.69 29.38
N ALA A 4 -4.53 3.48 28.43
CA ALA A 4 -5.73 3.08 27.70
C ALA A 4 -5.33 1.86 26.86
N GLU A 5 -5.82 0.69 27.28
CA GLU A 5 -5.77 -0.52 26.48
C GLU A 5 -6.42 -0.20 25.12
N ARG A 6 -5.61 -0.10 24.06
CA ARG A 6 -6.16 0.09 22.71
C ARG A 6 -7.02 -1.13 22.45
N ALA A 7 -8.32 -0.92 22.27
CA ALA A 7 -9.24 -1.98 21.85
C ALA A 7 -8.59 -2.76 20.70
N ALA A 8 -8.51 -4.09 20.85
CA ALA A 8 -7.86 -4.93 19.85
C ALA A 8 -8.47 -4.65 18.48
N SER A 9 -7.65 -4.18 17.55
CA SER A 9 -8.05 -3.94 16.16
C SER A 9 -8.40 -5.29 15.53
N ALA A 10 -9.53 -5.37 14.83
CA ALA A 10 -9.85 -6.57 14.07
C ALA A 10 -8.80 -6.79 12.97
N PRO A 11 -8.42 -8.04 12.66
CA PRO A 11 -7.55 -8.31 11.52
C PRO A 11 -8.13 -7.71 10.24
N PHE A 12 -7.28 -7.07 9.44
CA PHE A 12 -7.67 -6.50 8.15
C PHE A 12 -6.67 -6.89 7.06
N HIS A 13 -6.95 -6.51 5.82
CA HIS A 13 -6.03 -6.71 4.71
C HIS A 13 -5.88 -5.41 3.93
N LEU A 14 -4.63 -5.02 3.66
CA LEU A 14 -4.31 -3.82 2.88
C LEU A 14 -3.59 -4.23 1.59
N LEU A 15 -3.96 -3.59 0.48
CA LEU A 15 -3.32 -3.80 -0.81
C LEU A 15 -2.54 -2.54 -1.20
N ALA A 16 -1.22 -2.56 -0.98
CA ALA A 16 -0.36 -1.44 -1.28
C ALA A 16 -0.01 -1.39 -2.78
N LYS A 17 0.17 -0.18 -3.33
CA LYS A 17 0.54 0.04 -4.72
C LYS A 17 1.87 0.79 -4.85
N PRO A 18 3.01 0.09 -4.75
CA PRO A 18 4.31 0.74 -4.60
C PRO A 18 4.76 1.50 -5.85
N THR A 19 4.19 1.22 -7.01
CA THR A 19 4.47 1.92 -8.28
C THR A 19 3.25 2.65 -8.83
N GLY A 20 2.25 2.94 -7.98
CA GLY A 20 1.04 3.63 -8.40
C GLY A 20 0.35 2.85 -9.52
N SER A 21 0.02 3.52 -10.63
CA SER A 21 -0.52 2.87 -11.83
C SER A 21 0.54 2.57 -12.90
N ALA A 22 1.83 2.81 -12.64
CA ALA A 22 2.88 2.58 -13.60
C ALA A 22 3.03 1.08 -13.89
N CYS A 23 3.16 0.73 -15.17
CA CYS A 23 3.32 -0.64 -15.64
C CYS A 23 4.22 -0.63 -16.88
N ASN A 24 4.98 -1.70 -17.08
CA ASN A 24 5.80 -1.91 -18.29
C ASN A 24 4.99 -2.48 -19.47
N LEU A 25 3.71 -2.78 -19.27
CA LEU A 25 2.79 -3.27 -20.29
C LEU A 25 1.60 -2.31 -20.47
N ALA A 26 0.97 -2.37 -21.63
CA ALA A 26 -0.23 -1.62 -21.99
C ALA A 26 -1.35 -2.57 -22.41
N CYS A 27 -1.75 -3.48 -21.52
CA CYS A 27 -2.79 -4.46 -21.81
C CYS A 27 -4.11 -3.76 -22.16
N ASP A 28 -4.75 -4.16 -23.27
CA ASP A 28 -5.98 -3.52 -23.79
C ASP A 28 -7.16 -3.53 -22.80
N TYR A 29 -7.16 -4.48 -21.87
CA TYR A 29 -8.19 -4.64 -20.85
C TYR A 29 -7.80 -4.05 -19.47
N CYS A 30 -6.62 -3.45 -19.32
CA CYS A 30 -6.16 -2.92 -18.05
C CYS A 30 -6.75 -1.54 -17.78
N PHE A 31 -7.83 -1.48 -17.00
CA PHE A 31 -8.43 -0.21 -16.58
C PHE A 31 -7.53 0.61 -15.64
N PHE A 32 -6.50 0.00 -15.05
CA PHE A 32 -5.71 0.64 -14.00
C PHE A 32 -4.60 1.55 -14.55
N LEU A 33 -4.03 1.25 -15.72
CA LEU A 33 -2.98 2.05 -16.35
C LEU A 33 -3.39 3.52 -16.56
N GLY A 34 -4.64 3.74 -16.95
CA GLY A 34 -5.20 5.09 -17.18
C GLY A 34 -5.32 5.95 -15.93
N LYS A 35 -5.14 5.39 -14.72
CA LYS A 35 -5.17 6.15 -13.47
C LYS A 35 -3.96 7.08 -13.30
N SER A 36 -2.92 6.92 -14.11
CA SER A 36 -1.75 7.82 -14.13
C SER A 36 -2.16 9.27 -14.44
N ALA A 37 -3.21 9.47 -15.23
CA ALA A 37 -3.75 10.78 -15.58
C ALA A 37 -4.32 11.55 -14.37
N LEU A 38 -4.62 10.87 -13.24
CA LEU A 38 -5.11 11.52 -12.03
C LEU A 38 -4.00 12.23 -11.24
N TYR A 39 -2.73 11.90 -11.50
CA TYR A 39 -1.56 12.38 -10.75
C TYR A 39 -0.45 12.88 -11.70
N PRO A 40 -0.71 13.94 -12.49
CA PRO A 40 0.23 14.44 -13.49
C PRO A 40 1.49 15.02 -12.85
N GLY A 41 2.66 14.61 -13.32
CA GLY A 41 3.96 15.11 -12.84
C GLY A 41 4.41 14.54 -11.49
N GLU A 42 3.61 13.68 -10.86
CA GLU A 42 3.96 13.05 -9.59
C GLU A 42 4.76 11.75 -9.79
N ARG A 43 5.63 11.47 -8.83
CA ARG A 43 6.35 10.20 -8.77
C ARG A 43 5.38 9.09 -8.35
N GLN A 44 5.12 8.16 -9.26
CA GLN A 44 4.27 6.99 -8.98
C GLN A 44 4.91 6.00 -7.99
N ARG A 45 6.24 6.03 -7.85
CA ARG A 45 6.98 5.12 -6.98
C ARG A 45 7.00 5.61 -5.53
N MET A 46 6.50 4.77 -4.64
CA MET A 46 6.63 4.90 -3.20
C MET A 46 8.11 5.07 -2.82
N SER A 47 8.42 6.05 -1.96
CA SER A 47 9.77 6.22 -1.43
C SER A 47 10.09 5.16 -0.37
N GLU A 48 11.37 4.97 -0.06
CA GLU A 48 11.78 4.07 1.02
C GLU A 48 11.23 4.53 2.37
N ASP A 49 11.20 5.85 2.62
CA ASP A 49 10.64 6.42 3.85
C ASP A 49 9.15 6.10 4.00
N THR A 50 8.39 6.21 2.90
CA THR A 50 6.97 5.84 2.88
C THR A 50 6.80 4.34 3.09
N LEU A 51 7.62 3.49 2.47
CA LEU A 51 7.58 2.04 2.68
C LEU A 51 7.83 1.67 4.15
N ARG A 52 8.84 2.30 4.77
CA ARG A 52 9.17 2.09 6.18
C ARG A 52 8.05 2.54 7.10
N ALA A 53 7.44 3.69 6.81
CA ALA A 53 6.29 4.18 7.56
C ALA A 53 5.08 3.25 7.42
N TYR A 54 4.76 2.85 6.19
CA TYR A 54 3.69 1.91 5.88
C TYR A 54 3.83 0.60 6.67
N LEU A 55 4.99 -0.07 6.61
CA LEU A 55 5.18 -1.35 7.30
C LEU A 55 5.10 -1.20 8.83
N ARG A 56 5.71 -0.15 9.39
CA ARG A 56 5.65 0.13 10.83
C ARG A 56 4.20 0.31 11.28
N GLU A 57 3.43 1.09 10.53
CA GLU A 57 2.04 1.41 10.89
C GLU A 57 1.11 0.23 10.65
N LEU A 58 1.33 -0.55 9.58
CA LEU A 58 0.60 -1.80 9.32
C LEU A 58 0.77 -2.77 10.49
N PHE A 59 2.01 -3.01 10.92
CA PHE A 59 2.28 -3.93 12.03
C PHE A 59 1.72 -3.42 13.36
N ALA A 60 1.82 -2.12 13.64
CA ALA A 60 1.29 -1.53 14.86
C ALA A 60 -0.26 -1.50 14.91
N ALA A 61 -0.93 -1.51 13.77
CA ALA A 61 -2.38 -1.48 13.67
C ALA A 61 -3.03 -2.89 13.65
N HIS A 62 -2.25 -3.92 13.39
CA HIS A 62 -2.71 -5.31 13.42
C HIS A 62 -2.72 -5.87 14.84
N PRO A 63 -3.66 -6.76 15.17
CA PRO A 63 -3.58 -7.57 16.38
C PRO A 63 -2.39 -8.55 16.28
N ASP A 64 -1.98 -9.12 17.41
CA ASP A 64 -0.91 -10.12 17.47
C ASP A 64 -1.17 -11.30 16.51
N GLY A 65 -0.12 -11.76 15.84
CA GLY A 65 -0.17 -12.87 14.88
C GLY A 65 0.42 -12.53 13.52
N GLU A 66 -0.03 -13.24 12.48
CA GLU A 66 0.42 -13.00 11.11
C GLU A 66 -0.17 -11.72 10.54
N VAL A 67 0.67 -10.94 9.85
CA VAL A 67 0.26 -9.72 9.14
C VAL A 67 0.49 -9.90 7.64
N PRO A 68 -0.58 -10.03 6.84
CA PRO A 68 -0.45 -10.12 5.38
C PRO A 68 0.10 -8.82 4.79
N VAL A 69 1.16 -8.93 3.97
CA VAL A 69 1.70 -7.81 3.19
C VAL A 69 1.51 -8.13 1.72
N ALA A 70 0.64 -7.36 1.05
CA ALA A 70 0.33 -7.53 -0.37
C ALA A 70 0.68 -6.27 -1.17
N PHE A 71 1.43 -6.46 -2.25
CA PHE A 71 1.75 -5.42 -3.22
C PHE A 71 1.05 -5.69 -4.56
N GLN A 72 0.50 -4.65 -5.20
CA GLN A 72 -0.17 -4.70 -6.50
C GLN A 72 0.11 -3.43 -7.29
N GLY A 73 -0.28 -3.39 -8.57
CA GLY A 73 -0.40 -2.17 -9.36
C GLY A 73 0.95 -1.60 -9.82
N GLY A 74 0.98 -0.80 -10.89
CA GLY A 74 0.49 -1.34 -12.16
C GLY A 74 1.23 -2.66 -12.39
N GLU A 75 2.54 -2.55 -12.57
CA GLU A 75 3.50 -3.61 -12.29
C GLU A 75 4.30 -3.28 -11.01
N PRO A 76 4.27 -4.12 -9.96
CA PRO A 76 4.97 -3.84 -8.71
C PRO A 76 6.50 -4.00 -8.76
N THR A 77 7.08 -4.66 -9.77
CA THR A 77 8.55 -4.86 -9.90
C THR A 77 9.28 -3.68 -10.52
#